data_AF-A0AAD9LDB2-F1
#
_entry.id   AF-A0AAD9LDB2-F1
#
_cell.length_a   1.000
_cell.length_b   1.000
_cell.length_c   1.000
_cell.angle_alpha   90.00
_cell.angle_beta   90.00
_cell.angle_gamma   90.00
#
_symmetry.space_group_name_H-M   'P 1'
#
loop_
_entity.id
_entity.type
_entity.pdbx_description
1 polymer ?
#
loop_
_entity_poly.entity_id
_entity_poly.type
_entity_poly.pdbx_seq_one_letter_code
_entity_poly.pdbx_strand_id
1 'polypeptide(L)'
;MLGRAWRYVTLDVTGTLIRPAEATGETYLRFWEAVSGQTFSPSRRAALATDLTARFPVEYNLQSQRQHNFEADGVFTRSFPWWRDLVLNIMKEADVAVQPENSERFTRELYAHFCRPEAWPVFPDVRPALDKLQTAGVRMGHRRS
;
A
#
# COMPACT_ATOMS: atom_id res chain seq x y z
N MET A 1 5.11 -41.08 -12.97
CA MET A 1 4.04 -40.06 -12.78
C MET A 1 4.50 -38.78 -13.46
N LEU A 2 3.90 -38.40 -14.60
CA LEU A 2 4.21 -37.13 -15.25
C LEU A 2 3.53 -36.02 -14.44
N GLY A 3 4.30 -35.38 -13.56
CA GLY A 3 3.87 -34.21 -12.81
C GLY A 3 3.41 -33.12 -13.78
N ARG A 4 2.23 -32.56 -13.53
CA ARG A 4 1.62 -31.53 -14.38
C ARG A 4 2.60 -30.36 -14.53
N ALA A 5 3.14 -30.15 -15.73
CA ALA A 5 4.01 -29.01 -16.02
C ALA A 5 3.15 -27.77 -16.26
N TRP A 6 3.33 -26.74 -15.44
CA TRP A 6 2.67 -25.46 -15.61
C TRP A 6 3.19 -24.78 -16.89
N ARG A 7 2.28 -24.27 -17.73
CA ARG A 7 2.65 -23.55 -18.97
C ARG A 7 2.63 -22.03 -18.79
N TYR A 8 1.82 -21.56 -17.85
CA TYR A 8 1.64 -20.15 -17.54
C TYR A 8 1.33 -19.94 -16.06
N VAL A 9 1.87 -18.86 -15.48
CA VAL A 9 1.58 -18.41 -14.11
C VAL A 9 1.31 -16.90 -14.12
N THR A 10 0.20 -16.48 -13.49
CA THR A 10 -0.05 -15.07 -13.18
C THR A 10 0.25 -14.80 -11.71
N LEU A 11 0.93 -13.69 -11.44
CA LEU A 11 1.31 -13.27 -10.11
C LEU A 11 0.59 -11.97 -9.77
N ASP A 12 0.06 -11.89 -8.55
CA ASP A 12 -0.25 -10.59 -7.97
C ASP A 12 1.07 -9.87 -7.61
N VAL A 13 1.04 -8.55 -7.46
CA VAL A 13 2.26 -7.76 -7.24
C VAL A 13 2.45 -7.49 -5.75
N THR A 14 1.51 -6.82 -5.11
CA THR A 14 1.63 -6.42 -3.70
C THR A 14 1.32 -7.58 -2.76
N GLY A 15 2.18 -7.83 -1.76
CA GLY A 15 2.05 -8.97 -0.85
C GLY A 15 2.47 -10.31 -1.46
N THR A 16 2.88 -10.33 -2.75
CA THR A 16 3.39 -11.53 -3.44
C THR A 16 4.81 -11.29 -3.95
N LEU A 17 5.05 -10.23 -4.72
CA LEU A 17 6.37 -9.88 -5.29
C LEU A 17 7.07 -8.79 -4.48
N ILE A 18 6.31 -7.79 -4.05
CA ILE A 18 6.79 -6.64 -3.30
C ILE A 18 5.97 -6.46 -2.03
N ARG A 19 6.54 -5.79 -1.04
CA ARG A 19 5.87 -5.40 0.20
C ARG A 19 6.21 -3.97 0.57
N PRO A 20 5.38 -3.30 1.37
CA PRO A 20 5.78 -2.06 2.03
C PRO A 20 7.11 -2.24 2.78
N ALA A 21 7.99 -1.24 2.70
CA ALA A 21 9.28 -1.25 3.41
C ALA A 21 9.12 -1.22 4.94
N GLU A 22 8.06 -0.58 5.41
CA GLU A 22 7.64 -0.51 6.81
C GLU A 22 6.12 -0.75 6.88
N ALA A 23 5.58 -0.99 8.08
CA ALA A 23 4.13 -1.15 8.24
C ALA A 23 3.40 0.13 7.81
N THR A 24 2.26 -0.02 7.10
CA THR A 24 1.53 1.13 6.54
C THR A 24 1.20 2.21 7.59
N GLY A 25 0.80 1.79 8.79
CA GLY A 25 0.54 2.72 9.90
C GLY A 25 1.78 3.45 10.42
N GLU A 26 2.96 2.81 10.38
CA GLU A 26 4.23 3.47 10.70
C GLU A 26 4.54 4.58 9.70
N THR A 27 4.36 4.30 8.40
CA THR A 27 4.50 5.31 7.35
C THR A 27 3.53 6.47 7.58
N TYR A 28 2.25 6.19 7.88
CA TYR A 28 1.24 7.23 8.06
C TYR A 28 1.60 8.15 9.22
N LEU A 29 1.96 7.59 10.37
CA LEU A 29 2.39 8.37 11.53
C LEU A 29 3.65 9.17 11.22
N ARG A 30 4.66 8.59 10.58
CA ARG A 30 5.90 9.31 10.25
C ARG A 30 5.64 10.57 9.40
N PHE A 31 4.78 10.48 8.38
CA PHE A 31 4.42 11.64 7.56
C PHE A 31 3.50 12.62 8.30
N TRP A 32 2.58 12.12 9.12
CA TRP A 32 1.71 12.98 9.93
C TRP A 32 2.51 13.76 10.98
N GLU A 33 3.45 13.13 11.68
CA GLU A 33 4.34 13.75 12.68
C GLU A 33 5.20 14.84 12.02
N ALA A 34 5.76 14.56 10.83
CA ALA A 34 6.57 15.51 10.08
C ALA A 34 5.81 16.77 9.64
N VAL A 35 4.53 16.64 9.28
CA VAL A 35 3.71 17.78 8.83
C VAL A 35 3.05 18.52 10.00
N SER A 36 2.57 17.78 11.00
CA SER A 36 1.87 18.36 12.15
C SER A 36 2.81 18.97 13.20
N GLY A 37 4.07 18.53 13.24
CA GLY A 37 5.02 18.86 14.30
C GLY A 37 4.69 18.21 15.65
N GLN A 38 3.71 17.31 15.68
CA GLN A 38 3.28 16.60 16.89
C GLN A 38 3.93 15.21 16.94
N THR A 39 4.03 14.66 18.14
CA THR A 39 4.52 13.30 18.37
C THR A 39 3.69 12.63 19.45
N PHE A 40 3.61 11.31 19.40
CA PHE A 40 2.98 10.49 20.45
C PHE A 40 4.03 9.92 21.40
N SER A 41 3.60 9.54 22.61
CA SER A 41 4.46 8.70 23.46
C SER A 41 4.77 7.38 22.76
N PRO A 42 5.93 6.73 23.02
CA PRO A 42 6.33 5.52 22.29
C PRO A 42 5.29 4.39 22.32
N SER A 43 4.64 4.16 23.46
CA SER A 43 3.60 3.15 23.61
C SER A 43 2.33 3.47 22.81
N ARG A 44 1.88 4.73 22.84
CA ARG A 44 0.73 5.19 22.06
C ARG A 44 1.03 5.13 20.57
N ARG A 45 2.22 5.55 20.15
CA ARG A 45 2.66 5.52 18.76
C ARG A 45 2.67 4.10 18.20
N ALA A 46 3.21 3.14 18.94
CA ALA A 46 3.23 1.72 18.54
C ALA A 46 1.82 1.11 18.43
N ALA A 47 0.93 1.44 19.38
CA ALA A 47 -0.47 1.00 19.34
C ALA A 47 -1.21 1.59 18.12
N LEU A 48 -1.04 2.90 17.86
CA LEU A 48 -1.61 3.57 16.70
C LEU A 48 -1.07 3.00 15.39
N ALA A 49 0.24 2.75 15.29
CA ALA A 49 0.82 2.17 14.08
C ALA A 49 0.22 0.79 13.75
N THR A 50 -0.01 -0.03 14.77
CA THR A 50 -0.68 -1.32 14.64
C THR A 50 -2.14 -1.17 14.20
N ASP A 51 -2.89 -0.27 14.86
CA ASP A 51 -4.31 -0.02 14.55
C ASP A 51 -4.49 0.52 13.12
N LEU A 52 -3.73 1.55 12.73
CA LEU A 52 -3.76 2.13 11.38
C LEU A 52 -3.44 1.09 10.31
N THR A 53 -2.47 0.20 10.56
CA THR A 53 -2.11 -0.90 9.64
C THR A 53 -3.27 -1.89 9.49
N ALA A 54 -3.96 -2.22 10.59
CA ALA A 54 -5.10 -3.15 10.58
C ALA A 54 -6.33 -2.56 9.89
N ARG A 55 -6.54 -1.24 9.95
CA ARG A 55 -7.66 -0.53 9.31
C ARG A 55 -7.52 -0.39 7.80
N PHE A 56 -6.29 -0.32 7.29
CA PHE A 56 -6.04 -0.17 5.86
C PHE A 56 -6.84 -1.13 4.95
N PRO A 57 -6.79 -2.46 5.13
CA PRO A 57 -7.55 -3.38 4.28
C PRO A 57 -9.07 -3.21 4.43
N VAL A 58 -9.56 -2.77 5.60
CA VAL A 58 -10.99 -2.53 5.83
C VAL A 58 -11.45 -1.33 5.03
N GLU A 59 -10.80 -0.18 5.17
CA GLU A 59 -11.17 1.03 4.45
C GLU A 59 -10.94 0.89 2.94
N TYR A 60 -9.84 0.24 2.53
CA TYR A 60 -9.59 -0.06 1.12
C TYR A 60 -10.74 -0.83 0.47
N ASN A 61 -11.24 -1.86 1.15
CA ASN A 61 -12.36 -2.66 0.64
C ASN A 61 -13.66 -1.84 0.61
N LEU A 62 -13.95 -1.07 1.66
CA LEU A 62 -15.15 -0.23 1.73
C LEU A 62 -15.15 0.83 0.63
N GLN A 63 -14.03 1.52 0.42
CA GLN A 63 -13.94 2.58 -0.57
C GLN A 63 -13.92 2.02 -2.00
N SER A 64 -13.27 0.87 -2.21
CA SER A 64 -13.27 0.18 -3.52
C SER A 64 -14.67 -0.29 -3.95
N GLN A 65 -15.55 -0.62 -2.98
CA GLN A 65 -16.97 -0.92 -3.24
C GLN A 65 -17.80 0.33 -3.55
N ARG A 66 -17.43 1.49 -3.01
CA ARG A 66 -18.11 2.77 -3.25
C ARG A 66 -17.71 3.40 -4.59
N GLN A 67 -16.42 3.33 -4.91
CA GLN A 67 -15.80 3.93 -6.07
C GLN A 67 -14.85 2.91 -6.72
N HIS A 68 -15.29 2.34 -7.84
CA HIS A 68 -14.54 1.34 -8.57
C HIS A 68 -13.34 1.99 -9.29
N ASN A 69 -12.23 1.26 -9.39
CA ASN A 69 -11.02 1.65 -10.13
C ASN A 69 -10.45 3.04 -9.81
N PHE A 70 -10.51 3.47 -8.54
CA PHE A 70 -9.92 4.75 -8.10
C PHE A 70 -10.45 5.98 -8.86
N GLU A 71 -11.65 5.89 -9.46
CA GLU A 71 -12.19 6.86 -10.43
C GLU A 71 -11.25 7.14 -11.64
N ALA A 72 -10.32 6.23 -11.91
CA ALA A 72 -9.34 6.38 -12.97
C ALA A 72 -9.91 5.85 -14.29
N ASP A 73 -10.22 6.76 -15.21
CA ASP A 73 -10.39 6.47 -16.65
C ASP A 73 -9.06 6.05 -17.32
N GLY A 74 -8.16 5.37 -16.60
CA GLY A 74 -6.80 5.03 -17.04
C GLY A 74 -5.76 6.14 -16.85
N VAL A 75 -6.08 7.23 -16.15
CA VAL A 75 -5.17 8.37 -15.94
C VAL A 75 -4.69 8.44 -14.48
N PHE A 76 -3.39 8.22 -14.26
CA PHE A 76 -2.69 8.23 -12.96
C PHE A 76 -2.92 9.48 -12.08
N THR A 77 -3.31 10.62 -12.67
CA THR A 77 -3.53 11.87 -11.93
C THR A 77 -4.88 11.94 -11.22
N ARG A 78 -5.83 11.04 -11.52
CA ARG A 78 -7.17 11.03 -10.89
C ARG A 78 -7.29 10.16 -9.63
N SER A 79 -6.31 9.31 -9.33
CA SER A 79 -6.38 8.42 -8.16
C SER A 79 -5.99 9.09 -6.84
N PHE A 80 -5.31 10.24 -6.87
CA PHE A 80 -4.87 10.90 -5.63
C PHE A 80 -6.03 11.28 -4.68
N PRO A 81 -7.13 11.92 -5.14
CA PRO A 81 -8.29 12.20 -4.28
C PRO A 81 -8.82 10.94 -3.58
N TRP A 82 -8.93 9.83 -4.31
CA TRP A 82 -9.36 8.55 -3.74
C TRP A 82 -8.42 8.08 -2.61
N TRP A 83 -7.11 8.11 -2.85
CA TRP A 83 -6.12 7.72 -1.83
C TRP A 83 -6.07 8.69 -0.65
N ARG A 84 -6.26 9.98 -0.89
CA ARG A 84 -6.38 11.00 0.16
C ARG A 84 -7.55 10.68 1.08
N ASP A 85 -8.72 10.42 0.52
CA ASP A 85 -9.93 10.16 1.30
C ASP A 85 -9.78 8.89 2.13
N LEU A 86 -9.20 7.83 1.55
CA LEU A 86 -8.88 6.58 2.26
C LEU A 86 -8.03 6.85 3.50
N VAL A 87 -6.93 7.58 3.33
CA VAL A 87 -5.99 7.86 4.42
C VAL A 87 -6.67 8.74 5.48
N LEU A 88 -7.40 9.78 5.09
CA LEU A 88 -8.07 10.67 6.04
C LEU A 88 -9.16 9.94 6.84
N ASN A 89 -9.89 9.00 6.22
CA ASN A 89 -10.86 8.16 6.91
C ASN A 89 -10.17 7.26 7.94
N ILE A 90 -9.10 6.57 7.56
CA ILE A 90 -8.33 5.72 8.49
C ILE A 90 -7.81 6.54 9.68
N MET A 91 -7.23 7.71 9.44
CA MET A 91 -6.70 8.58 10.49
C MET A 91 -7.81 9.06 11.43
N LYS A 92 -8.96 9.45 10.89
CA LYS A 92 -10.14 9.86 11.65
C LYS A 92 -10.68 8.74 12.54
N GLU A 93 -10.80 7.53 12.00
CA GLU A 93 -11.33 6.40 12.77
C GLU A 93 -10.38 5.91 13.88
N ALA A 94 -9.07 6.14 13.71
CA ALA A 94 -8.05 5.88 14.73
C ALA A 94 -7.89 7.03 15.73
N ASP A 95 -8.77 8.04 15.70
CA ASP A 95 -8.72 9.23 16.55
C ASP A 95 -7.39 10.02 16.45
N VAL A 96 -6.80 10.03 15.24
CA VAL A 96 -5.62 10.84 14.91
C VAL A 96 -6.08 12.09 14.17
N ALA A 97 -6.08 13.22 14.88
CA ALA A 97 -6.51 14.50 14.32
C ALA A 97 -5.59 14.97 13.19
N VAL A 98 -6.13 15.10 11.98
CA VAL A 98 -5.47 15.75 10.85
C VAL A 98 -6.09 17.13 10.68
N GLN A 99 -5.33 18.18 10.99
CA GLN A 99 -5.82 19.55 10.83
C GLN A 99 -6.08 19.85 9.34
N PRO A 100 -7.16 20.59 8.99
CA PRO A 100 -7.50 20.89 7.60
C PRO A 100 -6.33 21.50 6.81
N GLU A 101 -5.57 22.41 7.42
CA GLU A 101 -4.40 23.08 6.84
C GLU A 101 -3.23 22.11 6.54
N ASN A 102 -3.15 20.99 7.26
CA ASN A 102 -2.10 19.99 7.10
C ASN A 102 -2.52 18.83 6.19
N SER A 103 -3.83 18.61 6.00
CA SER A 103 -4.38 17.45 5.29
C SER A 103 -3.84 17.29 3.87
N GLU A 104 -3.78 18.39 3.11
CA GLU A 104 -3.30 18.39 1.73
C GLU A 104 -1.81 18.02 1.66
N ARG A 105 -0.98 18.67 2.49
CA ARG A 105 0.47 18.45 2.49
C ARG A 105 0.81 17.03 2.95
N PHE A 106 0.22 16.58 4.05
CA PHE A 106 0.39 15.24 4.60
C PHE A 106 0.07 14.16 3.56
N THR A 107 -1.11 14.22 2.94
CA THR A 107 -1.54 13.19 2.00
C THR A 107 -0.75 13.23 0.69
N ARG A 108 -0.33 14.40 0.21
CA ARG A 108 0.54 14.51 -0.97
C ARG A 108 1.92 13.94 -0.75
N GLU A 109 2.56 14.26 0.37
CA GLU A 109 3.90 13.72 0.70
C GLU A 109 3.85 12.19 0.89
N LEU A 110 2.80 11.69 1.56
CA LEU A 110 2.55 10.27 1.73
C LEU A 110 2.32 9.55 0.40
N TYR A 111 1.47 10.11 -0.46
CA TYR A 111 1.22 9.55 -1.79
C TYR A 111 2.50 9.51 -2.62
N ALA A 112 3.27 10.61 -2.64
CA ALA A 112 4.53 10.69 -3.34
C ALA A 112 5.56 9.66 -2.83
N HIS A 113 5.54 9.30 -1.55
CA HIS A 113 6.39 8.24 -1.00
C HIS A 113 6.04 6.86 -1.58
N PHE A 114 4.76 6.49 -1.62
CA PHE A 114 4.33 5.21 -2.20
C PHE A 114 4.49 5.14 -3.72
N CYS A 115 4.71 6.26 -4.42
CA CYS A 115 5.09 6.24 -5.83
C CYS A 115 6.56 5.88 -6.07
N ARG A 116 7.40 5.79 -5.02
CA ARG A 116 8.83 5.54 -5.16
C ARG A 116 9.18 4.06 -4.95
N PRO A 117 10.18 3.51 -5.67
CA PRO A 117 10.60 2.12 -5.52
C PRO A 117 11.05 1.76 -4.09
N GLU A 118 11.62 2.72 -3.35
CA GLU A 118 12.13 2.48 -2.00
C GLU A 118 11.04 2.13 -1.00
N ALA A 119 9.78 2.50 -1.27
CA ALA A 119 8.63 2.09 -0.46
C ALA A 119 8.27 0.61 -0.66
N TRP A 120 8.82 -0.05 -1.70
CA TRP A 120 8.39 -1.36 -2.18
C TRP A 120 9.54 -2.35 -2.39
N PRO A 121 10.28 -2.75 -1.34
CA PRO A 121 11.26 -3.82 -1.47
C PRO A 121 10.65 -5.14 -1.96
N VAL A 122 11.41 -5.81 -2.83
CA VAL A 122 11.11 -7.14 -3.35
C VAL A 122 11.38 -8.20 -2.27
N PHE A 123 10.54 -9.22 -2.14
CA PHE A 123 10.82 -10.32 -1.21
C PHE A 123 12.11 -11.08 -1.62
N PRO A 124 12.93 -11.55 -0.66
CA PRO A 124 14.24 -12.15 -0.97
C PRO A 124 14.17 -13.37 -1.90
N ASP A 125 13.08 -14.14 -1.82
CA ASP A 125 12.86 -15.38 -2.56
C ASP A 125 12.21 -15.17 -3.94
N VAL A 126 11.74 -13.96 -4.26
CA VAL A 126 11.08 -13.65 -5.54
C VAL A 126 12.02 -13.86 -6.72
N ARG A 127 13.24 -13.31 -6.68
CA ARG A 127 14.19 -13.48 -7.79
C ARG A 127 14.51 -14.96 -8.05
N PRO A 128 14.92 -15.76 -7.03
CA PRO A 128 15.10 -17.20 -7.20
C PRO A 128 13.87 -17.93 -7.74
N ALA A 129 12.66 -17.54 -7.31
CA ALA A 129 11.43 -18.18 -7.76
C ALA A 129 11.12 -17.87 -9.24
N LEU A 130 11.26 -16.61 -9.65
CA LEU A 130 11.05 -16.19 -11.04
C LEU A 130 12.08 -16.85 -11.98
N ASP A 131 13.34 -16.95 -11.57
CA ASP A 131 14.41 -17.58 -12.35
C ASP A 131 14.13 -19.08 -12.58
N LYS A 132 13.60 -19.78 -11.56
CA LYS A 132 13.20 -21.19 -11.67
C LYS A 132 12.04 -21.37 -12.65
N LEU A 133 11.02 -20.51 -12.60
CA LEU A 133 9.89 -20.53 -13.53
C LEU A 133 10.36 -20.28 -14.97
N GLN A 134 11.23 -19.30 -15.16
CA GLN A 134 11.81 -18.98 -16.46
C GLN A 134 12.62 -20.16 -17.03
N THR A 135 13.49 -20.75 -16.22
CA THR A 135 14.33 -21.90 -16.62
C THR A 135 13.50 -23.13 -16.96
N ALA A 136 12.36 -23.32 -16.28
CA ALA A 136 11.40 -24.38 -16.59
C ALA A 136 10.52 -24.10 -17.81
N GLY A 137 10.75 -22.98 -18.53
CA GLY A 137 9.98 -22.60 -19.71
C GLY A 137 8.55 -22.13 -19.39
N VAL A 138 8.26 -21.78 -18.14
CA VAL A 138 6.95 -21.29 -17.72
C VAL A 138 6.83 -19.82 -18.07
N ARG A 139 5.82 -19.45 -18.86
CA ARG A 139 5.53 -18.05 -19.16
C ARG A 139 4.89 -17.37 -17.94
N MET A 140 5.28 -16.12 -17.66
CA MET A 140 4.80 -15.37 -16.51
C MET A 140 4.07 -14.10 -16.96
N GLY A 141 3.12 -13.64 -16.15
CA GLY A 141 2.49 -12.33 -16.28
C GLY A 141 1.95 -11.82 -14.95
N HIS A 142 1.43 -10.60 -14.95
CA HIS A 142 0.75 -10.03 -13.79
C HIS A 142 -0.76 -10.28 -13.89
N ARG A 143 -1.42 -10.48 -12.75
CA ARG A 143 -2.88 -10.49 -12.69
C ARG A 143 -3.40 -9.06 -12.95
N ARG A 144 -4.33 -8.89 -13.89
CA ARG A 144 -5.12 -7.66 -13.97
C ARG A 144 -6.26 -7.78 -12.97
N SER A 145 -6.23 -6.93 -11.93
CA SER A 145 -7.33 -6.74 -10.98
C SER A 145 -8.40 -5.83 -11.59
#